data_AF-V2Y903-F1
#
_entry.id   AF-V2Y903-F1
#
_cell.length_a   1.000
_cell.length_b   1.000
_cell.length_c   1.000
_cell.angle_alpha   90.00
_cell.angle_beta   90.00
_cell.angle_gamma   90.00
#
_symmetry.space_group_name_H-M   'P 1'
#
loop_
_entity.id
_entity.type
_entity.pdbx_description
1 polymer ?
#
loop_
_entity_poly.entity_id
_entity_poly.type
_entity_poly.pdbx_seq_one_letter_code
_entity_poly.pdbx_strand_id
1 'polypeptide(L)'
;MDDSAIIELFFARSEQAIRELDDKYGKVCYSLPYNILNCRQDAEECVNDAYLGTWDAIPPARPNPLLAFLCRIVRNPWWSYVYDEYYDCVICPEYRILSYRTTNRDGYREYCSNPTICVQCPTRHLCTKSKSFVKTVLRHIWKGYEELADDARYTPEYKQLYARRKETIERVFADAKEKHAMRYTVYRGLAQVSNWVRLKFAAMNLKKLARWKARKRFAPPSSTPSSYILFLINVVPCLASLPDRPFFDKL
;
A
#
# COMPACT_ATOMS: atom_id res chain seq x y z
N MET A 1 23.62 4.43 -2.38
CA MET A 1 23.96 4.92 -1.03
C MET A 1 22.94 4.42 0.00
N ASP A 2 23.35 4.23 1.26
CA ASP A 2 22.44 3.81 2.36
C ASP A 2 21.66 4.99 2.95
N ASP A 3 20.50 4.73 3.58
CA ASP A 3 19.59 5.76 4.11
C ASP A 3 20.30 6.70 5.09
N SER A 4 21.11 6.14 5.99
CA SER A 4 21.87 6.92 6.98
C SER A 4 22.84 7.90 6.33
N ALA A 5 23.52 7.48 5.27
CA ALA A 5 24.48 8.32 4.57
C ALA A 5 23.78 9.45 3.79
N ILE A 6 22.61 9.17 3.20
CA ILE A 6 21.76 10.20 2.59
C ILE A 6 21.29 11.21 3.66
N ILE A 7 20.86 10.75 4.84
CA ILE A 7 20.43 11.62 5.94
C ILE A 7 21.57 12.54 6.40
N GLU A 8 22.79 12.02 6.55
CA GLU A 8 23.94 12.85 6.94
C GLU A 8 24.26 13.93 5.89
N LEU A 9 24.04 13.68 4.58
CA LEU A 9 24.15 14.72 3.56
C LEU A 9 23.10 15.83 3.72
N PHE A 10 21.86 15.49 4.13
CA PHE A 10 20.83 16.48 4.47
C PHE A 10 21.22 17.30 5.70
N PHE A 11 21.77 16.66 6.74
CA PHE A 11 22.30 17.37 7.92
C PHE A 11 23.45 18.31 7.58
N ALA A 12 24.31 17.92 6.64
CA ALA A 12 25.37 18.76 6.11
C ALA A 12 24.88 19.84 5.13
N ARG A 13 23.57 19.91 4.84
CA ARG A 13 22.97 20.81 3.84
C ARG A 13 23.69 20.75 2.48
N SER A 14 24.08 19.54 2.06
CA SER A 14 24.72 19.30 0.77
C SER A 14 23.68 19.02 -0.32
N GLU A 15 23.78 19.71 -1.46
CA GLU A 15 22.89 19.49 -2.62
C GLU A 15 22.95 18.05 -3.18
N GLN A 16 24.06 17.34 -2.92
CA GLN A 16 24.20 15.93 -3.29
C GLN A 16 23.13 15.05 -2.64
N ALA A 17 22.58 15.47 -1.49
CA ALA A 17 21.53 14.74 -0.78
C ALA A 17 20.30 14.48 -1.66
N ILE A 18 19.87 15.48 -2.43
CA ILE A 18 18.67 15.38 -3.28
C ILE A 18 18.93 14.42 -4.45
N ARG A 19 20.12 14.46 -5.05
CA ARG A 19 20.51 13.58 -6.16
C ARG A 19 20.52 12.11 -5.72
N GLU A 20 21.21 11.81 -4.63
CA GLU A 20 21.28 10.45 -4.07
C GLU A 20 19.91 9.94 -3.61
N LEU A 21 19.04 10.84 -3.14
CA LEU A 21 17.67 10.52 -2.75
C LEU A 21 16.77 10.21 -3.96
N ASP A 22 16.86 10.99 -5.03
CA ASP A 22 16.15 10.74 -6.29
C ASP A 22 16.63 9.45 -6.97
N ASP A 23 17.95 9.23 -7.04
CA ASP A 23 18.53 8.01 -7.59
C ASP A 23 18.01 6.75 -6.89
N LYS A 24 17.82 6.83 -5.56
CA LYS A 24 17.36 5.70 -4.75
C LYS A 24 15.84 5.54 -4.75
N TYR A 25 15.08 6.63 -4.63
CA TYR A 25 13.64 6.58 -4.36
C TYR A 25 12.75 7.29 -5.38
N GLY A 26 13.31 8.02 -6.35
CA GLY A 26 12.59 8.81 -7.34
C GLY A 26 11.49 8.05 -8.06
N LYS A 27 11.76 6.80 -8.47
CA LYS A 27 10.73 5.92 -9.08
C LYS A 27 9.52 5.68 -8.17
N VAL A 28 9.75 5.46 -6.88
CA VAL A 28 8.69 5.23 -5.90
C VAL A 28 7.94 6.54 -5.65
N CYS A 29 8.69 7.62 -5.40
CA CYS A 29 8.15 8.96 -5.18
C CYS A 29 7.28 9.44 -6.35
N TYR A 30 7.67 9.19 -7.60
CA TYR A 30 6.90 9.54 -8.79
C TYR A 30 5.65 8.67 -8.97
N SER A 31 5.77 7.34 -8.73
CA SER A 31 4.65 6.41 -8.96
C SER A 31 3.43 6.69 -8.08
N LEU A 32 3.64 7.23 -6.87
CA LEU A 32 2.57 7.52 -5.92
C LEU A 32 1.58 8.59 -6.43
N PRO A 33 2.01 9.85 -6.70
CA PRO A 33 1.14 10.89 -7.22
C PRO A 33 0.68 10.58 -8.64
N TYR A 34 1.52 9.96 -9.49
CA TYR A 34 1.13 9.61 -10.86
C TYR A 34 -0.08 8.65 -10.89
N ASN A 35 -0.12 7.65 -10.01
CA ASN A 35 -1.24 6.72 -9.91
C ASN A 35 -2.55 7.38 -9.43
N ILE A 36 -2.49 8.61 -8.89
CA ILE A 36 -3.63 9.37 -8.39
C ILE A 36 -4.05 10.43 -9.42
N LEU A 37 -3.10 11.23 -9.90
CA LEU A 37 -3.33 12.39 -10.76
C LEU A 37 -3.38 12.01 -12.25
N ASN A 38 -2.68 10.94 -12.65
CA ASN A 38 -2.54 10.51 -14.04
C ASN A 38 -2.03 11.61 -14.99
N CYS A 39 -1.30 12.58 -14.44
CA CYS A 39 -0.63 13.68 -15.14
C CYS A 39 0.86 13.62 -14.82
N ARG A 40 1.71 13.70 -15.84
CA ARG A 40 3.16 13.61 -15.65
C ARG A 40 3.71 14.87 -14.97
N GLN A 41 3.31 16.04 -15.45
CA GLN A 41 3.79 17.33 -14.93
C GLN A 41 3.43 17.49 -13.45
N ASP A 42 2.16 17.25 -13.09
CA ASP A 42 1.70 17.38 -11.71
C ASP A 42 2.39 16.35 -10.78
N ALA A 43 2.69 15.15 -11.29
CA ALA A 43 3.43 14.16 -10.53
C ALA A 43 4.90 14.55 -10.32
N GLU A 44 5.55 15.15 -11.32
CA GLU A 44 6.92 15.70 -11.19
C GLU A 44 6.95 16.87 -10.19
N GLU A 45 5.96 17.76 -10.23
CA GLU A 45 5.82 18.86 -9.26
C GLU A 45 5.67 18.35 -7.83
N CYS A 46 4.78 17.38 -7.60
CA CYS A 46 4.60 16.76 -6.27
C CYS A 46 5.90 16.14 -5.72
N VAL A 47 6.73 15.54 -6.59
CA VAL A 47 8.01 14.95 -6.19
C VAL A 47 9.01 16.04 -5.81
N ASN A 48 9.09 17.12 -6.59
CA ASN A 48 9.97 18.26 -6.29
C ASN A 48 9.58 18.93 -4.96
N ASP A 49 8.27 19.14 -4.74
CA ASP A 49 7.76 19.66 -3.48
C ASP A 49 8.09 18.74 -2.30
N ALA A 50 8.04 17.42 -2.52
CA ALA A 50 8.40 16.46 -1.50
C ALA A 50 9.90 16.49 -1.17
N TYR A 51 10.76 16.73 -2.16
CA TYR A 51 12.20 16.90 -1.93
C TYR A 51 12.49 18.17 -1.15
N LEU A 52 11.82 19.27 -1.48
CA LEU A 52 11.91 20.50 -0.71
C LEU A 52 11.40 20.30 0.73
N GLY A 53 10.23 19.68 0.91
CA GLY A 53 9.71 19.38 2.24
C GLY A 53 10.61 18.44 3.05
N THR A 54 11.30 17.52 2.39
CA THR A 54 12.32 16.66 3.03
C THR A 54 13.54 17.46 3.44
N TRP A 55 14.00 18.37 2.58
CA TRP A 55 15.10 19.28 2.87
C TRP A 55 14.77 20.18 4.06
N ASP A 56 13.57 20.74 4.15
CA ASP A 56 13.21 21.63 5.25
C ASP A 56 13.04 20.88 6.57
N ALA A 57 12.51 19.65 6.53
CA ALA A 57 12.27 18.86 7.72
C ALA A 57 13.54 18.22 8.34
N ILE A 58 14.62 18.08 7.55
CA ILE A 58 15.89 17.50 7.99
C ILE A 58 16.99 18.58 7.88
N PRO A 59 17.59 19.09 8.97
CA PRO A 59 17.36 18.82 10.41
C PRO A 59 16.16 19.56 11.04
N PRO A 60 15.59 19.09 12.19
CA PRO A 60 16.17 18.12 13.14
C PRO A 60 15.69 16.66 12.98
N ALA A 61 14.78 16.36 12.05
CA ALA A 61 14.24 15.00 11.93
C ALA A 61 15.31 13.98 11.50
N ARG A 62 15.34 12.80 12.13
CA ARG A 62 16.17 11.65 11.75
C ARG A 62 15.29 10.44 11.42
N PRO A 63 14.69 10.39 10.21
CA PRO A 63 13.73 9.37 9.88
C PRO A 63 14.37 7.98 9.76
N ASN A 64 13.68 6.95 10.26
CA ASN A 64 14.04 5.56 10.06
C ASN A 64 12.77 4.70 10.00
N PRO A 65 12.38 4.16 8.83
CA PRO A 65 13.11 4.20 7.54
C PRO A 65 12.87 5.50 6.73
N LEU A 66 13.89 5.96 5.99
CA LEU A 66 13.81 7.20 5.20
C LEU A 66 12.72 7.14 4.11
N LEU A 67 12.52 5.96 3.52
CA LEU A 67 11.48 5.75 2.51
C LEU A 67 10.06 6.01 3.05
N ALA A 68 9.76 5.60 4.29
CA ALA A 68 8.44 5.84 4.87
C ALA A 68 8.18 7.33 5.04
N PHE A 69 9.20 8.04 5.55
CA PHE A 69 9.19 9.49 5.70
C PHE A 69 8.98 10.21 4.36
N LEU A 70 9.68 9.80 3.30
CA LEU A 70 9.49 10.33 1.95
C LEU A 70 8.09 10.07 1.41
N CYS A 71 7.60 8.83 1.50
CA CYS A 71 6.25 8.47 1.03
C CYS A 71 5.18 9.30 1.74
N ARG A 72 5.38 9.62 3.02
CA ARG A 72 4.48 10.47 3.80
C ARG A 72 4.48 11.91 3.28
N ILE A 73 5.63 12.49 2.97
CA ILE A 73 5.70 13.86 2.40
C ILE A 73 5.10 13.89 1.00
N VAL A 74 5.43 12.92 0.14
CA VAL A 74 4.87 12.81 -1.22
C VAL A 74 3.34 12.71 -1.20
N ARG A 75 2.75 12.04 -0.20
CA ARG A 75 1.29 11.93 -0.04
C ARG A 75 0.65 13.20 0.54
N ASN A 76 1.45 14.11 1.10
CA ASN A 76 1.01 15.35 1.72
C ASN A 76 1.56 16.55 0.91
N PRO A 77 0.95 16.86 -0.24
CA PRO A 77 1.37 18.00 -1.05
C PRO A 77 1.24 19.33 -0.27
N TRP A 78 1.85 20.41 -0.76
CA TRP A 78 1.86 21.72 -0.08
C TRP A 78 0.46 22.33 0.14
N TRP A 79 -0.54 21.90 -0.63
CA TRP A 79 -1.95 22.24 -0.41
C TRP A 79 -2.67 21.30 0.58
N SER A 80 -1.96 20.39 1.24
CA SER A 80 -2.52 19.47 2.24
C SER A 80 -2.64 20.13 3.62
N TYR A 81 -3.58 19.62 4.40
CA TYR A 81 -3.80 20.06 5.77
C TYR A 81 -2.83 19.34 6.69
N VAL A 82 -1.96 20.08 7.38
CA VAL A 82 -0.91 19.52 8.23
C VAL A 82 -1.39 19.50 9.67
N TYR A 83 -1.27 18.36 10.35
CA TYR A 83 -1.57 18.26 11.78
C TYR A 83 -0.33 18.63 12.60
N ASP A 84 -0.51 19.52 13.57
CA ASP A 84 0.49 19.87 14.57
C ASP A 84 0.16 19.15 15.89
N GLU A 85 1.05 18.27 16.32
CA GLU A 85 0.90 17.48 17.54
C GLU A 85 1.09 18.32 18.81
N TYR A 86 1.92 19.37 18.75
CA TYR A 86 2.26 20.17 19.93
C TYR A 86 1.10 21.08 20.34
N TYR A 87 0.44 21.71 19.36
CA TYR A 87 -0.69 22.60 19.59
C TYR A 87 -2.05 21.92 19.42
N ASP A 88 -2.09 20.62 19.11
CA ASP A 88 -3.29 19.84 18.75
C ASP A 88 -4.22 20.63 17.79
N CYS A 89 -3.65 21.05 16.67
CA CYS A 89 -4.38 21.82 15.67
C CYS A 89 -4.00 21.39 14.25
N VAL A 90 -4.83 21.77 13.27
CA VAL A 90 -4.56 21.48 11.86
C VAL A 90 -4.29 22.79 11.14
N ILE A 91 -3.19 22.89 10.43
CA ILE A 91 -2.78 24.06 9.65
C ILE A 91 -3.26 23.88 8.22
N CYS A 92 -3.96 24.89 7.69
CA CYS A 92 -4.39 24.89 6.29
C CYS A 92 -3.28 25.41 5.35
N PRO A 93 -3.44 25.27 4.03
CA PRO A 93 -2.47 25.76 3.03
C PRO A 93 -2.21 27.27 3.08
N GLU A 94 -3.18 28.05 3.56
CA GLU A 94 -3.07 29.49 3.77
C GLU A 94 -2.52 29.83 5.18
N TYR A 95 -1.86 28.87 5.83
CA TYR A 95 -1.28 28.98 7.17
C TYR A 95 -2.26 29.43 8.26
N ARG A 96 -3.54 29.10 8.11
CA ARG A 96 -4.57 29.34 9.15
C ARG A 96 -4.80 28.09 9.99
N ILE A 97 -4.97 28.31 11.28
CA ILE A 97 -5.18 27.24 12.26
C ILE A 97 -6.65 26.81 12.26
N LEU A 98 -6.87 25.50 12.20
CA LEU A 98 -8.13 24.82 12.45
C LEU A 98 -8.03 24.21 13.86
N SER A 99 -8.86 24.70 14.77
CA SER A 99 -8.88 24.26 16.16
C SER A 99 -9.70 22.99 16.30
N TYR A 100 -9.32 22.15 17.26
CA TYR A 100 -10.15 21.02 17.69
C TYR A 100 -11.53 21.51 18.15
N ARG A 101 -12.58 20.82 17.70
CA ARG A 101 -13.97 21.07 18.09
C ARG A 101 -14.48 19.97 19.00
N THR A 102 -14.55 18.75 18.48
CA THR A 102 -15.17 17.60 19.15
C THR A 102 -14.63 16.30 18.59
N THR A 103 -14.84 15.20 19.31
CA THR A 103 -14.61 13.84 18.80
C THR A 103 -15.95 13.16 18.60
N ASN A 104 -16.21 12.69 17.38
CA ASN A 104 -17.45 11.98 17.04
C ASN A 104 -17.47 10.56 17.67
N ARG A 105 -18.65 9.95 17.77
CA ARG A 105 -18.86 8.59 18.29
C ARG A 105 -18.04 7.53 17.55
N ASP A 106 -17.77 7.76 16.27
CA ASP A 106 -16.97 6.89 15.42
C ASP A 106 -15.45 7.03 15.64
N GLY A 107 -15.01 7.88 16.58
CA GLY A 107 -13.60 8.05 16.93
C GLY A 107 -12.83 9.04 16.04
N TYR A 108 -13.52 9.95 15.36
CA TYR A 108 -12.89 11.02 14.58
C TYR A 108 -12.84 12.33 15.37
N ARG A 109 -11.65 12.90 15.51
CA ARG A 109 -11.43 14.28 15.98
C ARG A 109 -11.75 15.24 14.84
N GLU A 110 -12.58 16.23 15.12
CA GLU A 110 -12.99 17.26 14.18
C GLU A 110 -12.20 18.54 14.43
N TYR A 111 -11.52 19.02 13.39
CA TYR A 111 -10.81 20.30 13.41
C TYR A 111 -11.52 21.26 12.47
N CYS A 112 -11.92 22.43 12.97
CA CYS A 112 -12.75 23.36 12.22
C CYS A 112 -12.05 24.70 12.00
N SER A 113 -12.24 25.25 10.80
CA SER A 113 -11.77 26.60 10.47
C SER A 113 -12.69 27.68 11.04
N ASN A 114 -12.14 28.88 11.20
CA ASN A 114 -12.93 30.05 11.58
C ASN A 114 -13.66 30.63 10.34
N PRO A 115 -15.00 30.70 10.33
CA PRO A 115 -15.75 31.22 9.19
C PRO A 115 -15.40 32.66 8.81
N THR A 116 -15.11 33.53 9.79
CA THR A 116 -14.82 34.95 9.51
C THR A 116 -13.57 35.13 8.66
N ILE A 117 -12.56 34.29 8.90
CA ILE A 117 -11.30 34.25 8.14
C ILE A 117 -11.55 33.63 6.76
N CYS A 118 -12.32 32.55 6.71
CA CYS A 118 -12.55 31.81 5.47
C CYS A 118 -13.43 32.53 4.46
N VAL A 119 -14.28 33.48 4.88
CA VAL A 119 -15.09 34.32 3.95
C VAL A 119 -14.19 35.10 2.99
N GLN A 120 -13.07 35.63 3.47
CA GLN A 120 -12.14 36.47 2.71
C GLN A 120 -10.98 35.68 2.09
N CYS A 121 -10.97 34.35 2.20
CA CYS A 121 -9.85 33.53 1.76
C CYS A 121 -9.80 33.42 0.21
N PRO A 122 -8.66 33.74 -0.43
CA PRO A 122 -8.52 33.72 -1.89
C PRO A 122 -8.67 32.30 -2.48
N THR A 123 -8.14 31.31 -1.77
CA THR A 123 -8.12 29.90 -2.15
C THR A 123 -9.36 29.13 -1.66
N ARG A 124 -10.40 29.82 -1.15
CA ARG A 124 -11.62 29.19 -0.61
C ARG A 124 -12.29 28.23 -1.60
N HIS A 125 -12.32 28.61 -2.88
CA HIS A 125 -12.94 27.83 -3.95
C HIS A 125 -12.30 26.44 -4.13
N LEU A 126 -11.03 26.28 -3.75
CA LEU A 126 -10.30 25.01 -3.72
C LEU A 126 -10.46 24.28 -2.36
N CYS A 127 -10.74 25.03 -1.29
CA CYS A 127 -10.76 24.52 0.10
C CYS A 127 -12.11 23.92 0.53
N THR A 128 -13.21 24.67 0.42
CA THR A 128 -14.55 24.24 0.87
C THR A 128 -15.68 24.85 0.04
N LYS A 129 -16.71 24.05 -0.24
CA LYS A 129 -17.96 24.47 -0.90
C LYS A 129 -19.11 24.68 0.10
N SER A 130 -18.84 24.65 1.40
CA SER A 130 -19.85 24.80 2.46
C SER A 130 -20.52 26.17 2.44
N LYS A 131 -21.84 26.22 2.67
CA LYS A 131 -22.59 27.49 2.80
C LYS A 131 -22.21 28.30 4.04
N SER A 132 -21.72 27.64 5.09
CA SER A 132 -21.29 28.26 6.35
C SER A 132 -19.84 28.75 6.34
N PHE A 133 -19.12 28.62 5.21
CA PHE A 133 -17.71 28.97 5.07
C PHE A 133 -16.77 28.29 6.09
N VAL A 134 -17.15 27.10 6.59
CA VAL A 134 -16.33 26.31 7.52
C VAL A 134 -15.76 25.09 6.81
N LYS A 135 -14.45 24.91 6.90
CA LYS A 135 -13.78 23.65 6.58
C LYS A 135 -13.71 22.81 7.85
N THR A 136 -14.16 21.56 7.75
CA THR A 136 -13.94 20.55 8.79
C THR A 136 -12.96 19.51 8.25
N VAL A 137 -11.90 19.26 9.01
CA VAL A 137 -10.93 18.19 8.77
C VAL A 137 -11.15 17.13 9.85
N LEU A 138 -11.29 15.88 9.42
CA LEU A 138 -11.47 14.74 10.31
C LEU A 138 -10.15 13.97 10.45
N ARG A 139 -9.71 13.73 11.68
CA ARG A 139 -8.55 12.87 11.97
C ARG A 139 -8.98 11.77 12.93
N HIS A 140 -8.82 10.52 12.52
CA HIS A 140 -9.14 9.39 13.40
C HIS A 140 -8.20 9.35 14.61
N ILE A 141 -8.68 8.95 15.78
CA ILE A 141 -7.85 8.83 16.99
C ILE A 141 -6.67 7.88 16.76
N TRP A 142 -6.87 6.84 15.94
CA TRP A 142 -5.81 5.86 15.63
C TRP A 142 -4.86 6.30 14.52
N LYS A 143 -4.91 7.54 14.04
CA LYS A 143 -4.06 7.98 12.94
C LYS A 143 -2.57 7.78 13.24
N GLY A 144 -2.13 8.07 14.47
CA GLY A 144 -0.74 7.81 14.89
C GLY A 144 -0.36 6.32 14.85
N TYR A 145 -1.27 5.41 15.21
CA TYR A 145 -1.02 3.97 15.09
C TYR A 145 -0.99 3.49 13.64
N GLU A 146 -1.80 4.11 12.77
CA GLU A 146 -1.77 3.84 11.32
C GLU A 146 -0.42 4.26 10.73
N GLU A 147 0.10 5.42 11.13
CA GLU A 147 1.42 5.93 10.74
C GLU A 147 2.53 4.99 11.21
N LEU A 148 2.52 4.56 12.48
CA LEU A 148 3.46 3.57 12.99
C LEU A 148 3.40 2.23 12.22
N ALA A 149 2.21 1.81 11.79
CA ALA A 149 2.05 0.60 11.00
C ALA A 149 2.58 0.76 9.56
N ASP A 150 2.43 1.93 8.94
CA ASP A 150 3.01 2.21 7.62
C ASP A 150 4.53 2.31 7.71
N ASP A 151 5.09 2.92 8.77
CA ASP A 151 6.54 2.94 9.03
C ASP A 151 7.09 1.52 9.16
N ALA A 152 6.43 0.68 9.98
CA ALA A 152 6.80 -0.72 10.14
C ALA A 152 6.77 -1.49 8.81
N ARG A 153 5.83 -1.18 7.90
CA ARG A 153 5.69 -1.85 6.60
C ARG A 153 6.93 -1.72 5.71
N TYR A 154 7.66 -0.62 5.81
CA TYR A 154 8.86 -0.38 5.01
C TYR A 154 10.13 -0.98 5.62
N THR A 155 10.06 -1.52 6.84
CA THR A 155 11.18 -2.26 7.43
C THR A 155 11.47 -3.55 6.64
N PRO A 156 12.74 -3.98 6.56
CA PRO A 156 13.13 -5.14 5.76
C PRO A 156 12.42 -6.43 6.21
N GLU A 157 12.24 -6.62 7.51
CA GLU A 157 11.56 -7.78 8.09
C GLU A 157 10.08 -7.85 7.67
N TYR A 158 9.35 -6.75 7.82
CA TYR A 158 7.94 -6.70 7.42
C TYR A 158 7.76 -6.78 5.91
N LYS A 159 8.69 -6.27 5.11
CA LYS A 159 8.66 -6.43 3.65
C LYS A 159 8.71 -7.91 3.24
N GLN A 160 9.58 -8.70 3.89
CA GLN A 160 9.65 -10.15 3.69
C GLN A 160 8.38 -10.86 4.18
N LEU A 161 7.85 -10.47 5.35
CA LEU A 161 6.59 -10.99 5.87
C LEU A 161 5.41 -10.69 4.94
N TYR A 162 5.33 -9.46 4.42
CA TYR A 162 4.27 -9.01 3.52
C TYR A 162 4.33 -9.71 2.16
N ALA A 163 5.53 -10.07 1.67
CA ALA A 163 5.68 -10.93 0.51
C ALA A 163 5.11 -12.33 0.76
N ARG A 164 5.30 -12.91 1.96
CA ARG A 164 4.72 -14.21 2.34
C ARG A 164 3.20 -14.16 2.55
N ARG A 165 2.62 -13.02 2.95
CA ARG A 165 1.15 -12.83 2.97
C ARG A 165 0.50 -13.06 1.59
N LYS A 166 1.29 -13.05 0.51
CA LYS A 166 0.82 -13.39 -0.83
C LYS A 166 0.50 -14.87 -1.03
N GLU A 167 1.04 -15.72 -0.16
CA GLU A 167 1.00 -17.17 -0.24
C GLU A 167 -0.10 -17.76 0.65
N THR A 168 -0.71 -16.94 1.52
CA THR A 168 -1.76 -17.39 2.43
C THR A 168 -3.02 -17.79 1.67
N ILE A 169 -3.73 -18.75 2.27
CA ILE A 169 -4.97 -19.30 1.74
C ILE A 169 -6.08 -18.25 1.54
N GLU A 170 -5.98 -17.09 2.21
CA GLU A 170 -6.92 -15.97 2.13
C GLU A 170 -7.18 -15.51 0.70
N ARG A 171 -6.16 -15.46 -0.15
CA ARG A 171 -6.36 -15.09 -1.57
C ARG A 171 -7.12 -16.14 -2.35
N VAL A 172 -6.87 -17.41 -2.03
CA VAL A 172 -7.59 -18.51 -2.65
C VAL A 172 -9.06 -18.48 -2.20
N PHE A 173 -9.33 -18.15 -0.93
CA PHE A 173 -10.68 -17.93 -0.42
C PHE A 173 -11.36 -16.69 -1.01
N ALA A 174 -10.63 -15.58 -1.21
CA ALA A 174 -11.17 -14.39 -1.85
C ALA A 174 -11.56 -14.67 -3.31
N ASP A 175 -10.68 -15.31 -4.09
CA ASP A 175 -10.99 -15.74 -5.46
C ASP A 175 -12.18 -16.71 -5.49
N ALA A 176 -12.24 -17.63 -4.54
CA ALA A 176 -13.36 -18.53 -4.37
C ALA A 176 -14.70 -17.81 -4.16
N LYS A 177 -14.72 -16.82 -3.26
CA LYS A 177 -15.92 -16.03 -2.96
C LYS A 177 -16.35 -15.18 -4.15
N GLU A 178 -15.43 -14.40 -4.72
CA GLU A 178 -15.73 -13.42 -5.76
C GLU A 178 -15.92 -14.03 -7.14
N LYS A 179 -15.06 -14.98 -7.55
CA LYS A 179 -15.03 -15.52 -8.92
C LYS A 179 -15.68 -16.89 -9.06
N HIS A 180 -15.88 -17.58 -7.95
CA HIS A 180 -16.42 -18.95 -7.94
C HIS A 180 -17.67 -19.10 -7.08
N ALA A 181 -18.34 -17.98 -6.78
CA ALA A 181 -19.64 -17.93 -6.10
C ALA A 181 -19.69 -18.70 -4.77
N MET A 182 -18.60 -18.67 -3.99
CA MET A 182 -18.56 -19.26 -2.64
C MET A 182 -18.96 -18.28 -1.53
N ARG A 183 -19.74 -17.23 -1.85
CA ARG A 183 -20.32 -16.35 -0.81
C ARG A 183 -21.38 -17.07 0.04
N TYR A 184 -22.07 -18.04 -0.56
CA TYR A 184 -23.09 -18.86 0.10
C TYR A 184 -22.91 -20.33 -0.30
N THR A 185 -23.26 -21.24 0.62
CA THR A 185 -23.29 -22.69 0.35
C THR A 185 -24.66 -23.08 -0.20
N VAL A 186 -24.68 -23.78 -1.34
CA VAL A 186 -25.94 -24.24 -1.98
C VAL A 186 -26.48 -25.52 -1.32
N TYR A 187 -25.60 -26.32 -0.72
CA TYR A 187 -25.93 -27.60 -0.09
C TYR A 187 -26.06 -27.47 1.44
N ARG A 188 -26.72 -28.45 2.07
CA ARG A 188 -26.87 -28.58 3.52
C ARG A 188 -26.22 -29.87 4.01
N GLY A 189 -25.65 -29.85 5.21
CA GLY A 189 -24.94 -30.98 5.81
C GLY A 189 -23.45 -31.03 5.47
N LEU A 190 -22.64 -31.43 6.45
CA LEU A 190 -21.18 -31.36 6.40
C LEU A 190 -20.57 -32.11 5.20
N ALA A 191 -21.05 -33.32 4.93
CA ALA A 191 -20.52 -34.15 3.85
C ALA A 191 -20.73 -33.52 2.46
N GLN A 192 -21.93 -33.01 2.19
CA GLN A 192 -22.25 -32.39 0.90
C GLN A 192 -21.52 -31.06 0.70
N VAL A 193 -21.46 -30.23 1.74
CA VAL A 193 -20.69 -28.97 1.71
C VAL A 193 -19.21 -29.26 1.52
N SER A 194 -18.64 -30.25 2.22
CA SER A 194 -17.23 -30.64 2.10
C SER A 194 -16.88 -31.09 0.67
N ASN A 195 -17.70 -31.96 0.06
CA ASN A 195 -17.49 -32.40 -1.32
C ASN A 195 -17.58 -31.25 -2.33
N TRP A 196 -18.55 -30.35 -2.15
CA TRP A 196 -18.69 -29.16 -2.99
C TRP A 196 -17.48 -28.22 -2.91
N VAL A 197 -16.99 -27.95 -1.69
CA VAL A 197 -15.78 -27.15 -1.46
C VAL A 197 -14.56 -27.81 -2.09
N ARG A 198 -14.37 -29.13 -1.88
CA ARG A 198 -13.26 -29.89 -2.46
C ARG A 198 -13.25 -29.83 -3.98
N LEU A 199 -14.41 -30.04 -4.62
CA LEU A 199 -14.53 -29.97 -6.08
C LEU A 199 -14.17 -28.59 -6.63
N LYS A 200 -14.64 -27.52 -5.97
CA LYS A 200 -14.29 -26.14 -6.37
C LYS A 200 -12.79 -25.88 -6.27
N PHE A 201 -12.15 -26.25 -5.16
CA PHE A 201 -10.70 -26.04 -5.02
C PHE A 201 -9.89 -26.95 -5.96
N ALA A 202 -10.34 -28.16 -6.24
CA ALA A 202 -9.74 -29.02 -7.25
C ALA A 202 -9.79 -28.34 -8.64
N ALA A 203 -10.94 -27.82 -9.05
CA ALA A 203 -11.09 -27.09 -10.31
C ALA A 203 -10.21 -25.82 -10.35
N MET A 204 -10.12 -25.07 -9.25
CA MET A 204 -9.24 -23.90 -9.15
C MET A 204 -7.76 -24.28 -9.28
N ASN A 205 -7.33 -25.39 -8.68
CA ASN A 205 -5.97 -25.90 -8.80
C ASN A 205 -5.66 -26.37 -10.23
N LEU A 206 -6.59 -27.08 -10.88
CA LEU A 206 -6.45 -27.47 -12.28
C LEU A 206 -6.34 -26.25 -13.21
N LYS A 207 -7.14 -25.19 -12.96
CA LYS A 207 -7.03 -23.92 -13.69
C LYS A 207 -5.67 -23.25 -13.50
N LYS A 208 -5.11 -23.26 -12.28
CA LYS A 208 -3.75 -22.76 -12.00
C LYS A 208 -2.70 -23.58 -12.75
N LEU A 209 -2.80 -24.91 -12.72
CA LEU A 209 -1.90 -25.82 -13.42
C LEU A 209 -1.94 -25.59 -14.94
N ALA A 210 -3.12 -25.47 -15.53
CA ALA A 210 -3.30 -25.20 -16.95
C ALA A 210 -2.64 -23.86 -17.36
N ARG A 211 -2.87 -22.79 -16.58
CA ARG A 211 -2.24 -21.47 -16.80
C ARG A 211 -0.72 -21.50 -16.64
N TRP A 212 -0.21 -22.30 -15.70
CA TRP A 212 1.23 -22.47 -15.53
C TRP A 212 1.85 -23.21 -16.71
N LYS A 213 1.24 -24.31 -17.16
CA LYS A 213 1.68 -25.04 -18.36
C LYS A 213 1.64 -24.16 -19.60
N ALA A 214 0.58 -23.37 -19.79
CA ALA A 214 0.48 -22.42 -20.90
C ALA A 214 1.62 -21.40 -20.87
N ARG A 215 1.88 -20.75 -19.73
CA ARG A 215 3.00 -19.79 -19.59
C ARG A 215 4.37 -20.42 -19.86
N LYS A 216 4.60 -21.66 -19.43
CA LYS A 216 5.84 -22.40 -19.73
C LYS A 216 5.99 -22.78 -21.21
N ARG A 217 4.89 -23.04 -21.92
CA ARG A 217 4.93 -23.27 -23.38
C ARG A 217 5.31 -22.03 -24.18
N PHE A 218 5.10 -20.84 -23.63
CA PHE A 218 5.47 -19.55 -24.25
C PHE A 218 6.77 -18.94 -23.70
N ALA A 219 7.50 -19.65 -22.82
CA ALA A 219 8.86 -19.26 -22.48
C ALA A 219 9.77 -19.57 -23.68
N PRO A 220 10.67 -18.66 -24.09
CA PRO A 220 11.57 -18.94 -25.20
C PRO A 220 12.35 -20.22 -24.89
N PRO A 221 12.39 -21.21 -25.81
CA PRO A 221 13.09 -22.45 -25.54
C PRO A 221 14.58 -22.14 -25.39
N SER A 222 15.14 -22.39 -24.20
CA SER A 222 16.57 -22.63 -24.10
C SER A 222 16.86 -23.86 -24.96
N SER A 223 17.59 -23.63 -26.04
CA SER A 223 17.98 -24.61 -27.04
C SER A 223 18.57 -25.88 -26.41
N THR A 224 17.86 -27.01 -26.48
CA THR A 224 18.44 -28.30 -26.88
C THR A 224 17.33 -29.35 -27.07
N PRO A 225 17.39 -30.21 -28.11
CA PRO A 225 16.30 -31.13 -28.46
C PRO A 225 16.22 -32.39 -27.57
N SER A 226 17.17 -32.57 -26.64
CA SER A 226 17.37 -33.86 -25.96
C SER A 226 16.48 -34.09 -24.73
N SER A 227 15.71 -33.10 -24.26
CA SER A 227 14.96 -33.23 -22.98
C SER A 227 13.56 -33.83 -23.12
N TYR A 228 13.02 -33.93 -24.34
CA TYR A 228 11.64 -34.42 -24.56
C TYR A 228 11.50 -35.94 -24.40
N ILE A 229 12.55 -36.71 -24.69
CA ILE A 229 12.51 -38.19 -24.64
C ILE A 229 12.62 -38.72 -23.20
N LEU A 230 13.39 -38.06 -22.32
CA LEU A 230 13.47 -38.44 -20.90
C LEU A 230 12.21 -38.07 -20.08
N PHE A 231 11.39 -37.14 -20.57
CA PHE A 231 10.19 -36.71 -19.85
C PHE A 231 9.05 -37.73 -19.95
N LEU A 232 8.95 -38.50 -21.05
CA LEU A 232 7.89 -39.49 -21.23
C LEU A 232 8.13 -40.78 -20.43
N ILE A 233 9.38 -41.14 -20.14
CA ILE A 233 9.74 -42.35 -19.41
C ILE A 233 9.47 -42.22 -17.90
N ASN A 234 9.46 -41.00 -17.35
CA ASN A 234 9.32 -40.76 -15.91
C ASN A 234 7.87 -40.44 -15.44
N VAL A 235 6.87 -40.43 -16.33
CA VAL A 235 5.49 -40.03 -15.98
C VAL A 235 4.63 -41.20 -15.46
N VAL A 236 5.08 -42.44 -15.60
CA VAL A 236 4.27 -43.63 -15.22
C VAL A 236 4.41 -44.07 -13.75
N PRO A 237 5.53 -43.89 -13.02
CA PRO A 237 5.61 -44.43 -11.64
C PRO A 237 5.12 -43.49 -10.52
N CYS A 238 5.00 -42.18 -10.74
CA CYS A 238 4.85 -41.23 -9.62
C CYS A 238 3.40 -41.02 -9.13
N LEU A 239 2.40 -41.68 -9.74
CA LEU A 239 1.00 -41.64 -9.30
C LEU A 239 0.65 -42.73 -8.25
N ALA A 240 1.57 -43.63 -7.92
CA ALA A 240 1.28 -44.78 -7.05
C ALA A 240 1.79 -44.66 -5.60
N SER A 241 2.42 -43.56 -5.19
CA SER A 241 3.03 -43.48 -3.85
C SER A 241 3.06 -42.07 -3.27
N LEU A 242 1.91 -41.53 -2.88
CA LEU A 242 1.85 -40.53 -1.82
C LEU A 242 0.77 -40.96 -0.82
N PRO A 243 1.14 -41.27 0.45
CA PRO A 243 0.17 -41.61 1.47
C PRO A 243 -0.71 -40.39 1.78
N ASP A 244 -1.99 -40.64 1.98
CA ASP A 244 -3.02 -39.68 2.37
C ASP A 244 -2.54 -38.79 3.53
N ARG A 245 -2.47 -37.49 3.30
CA ARG A 245 -2.38 -36.51 4.40
C ARG A 245 -3.81 -36.03 4.72
N PRO A 246 -4.37 -36.35 5.89
CA PRO A 246 -5.71 -35.91 6.28
C PRO A 246 -5.64 -34.44 6.70
N PHE A 247 -5.92 -33.53 5.76
CA PHE A 247 -6.04 -32.09 6.04
C PHE A 247 -7.41 -31.71 6.61
N PHE A 248 -8.41 -32.61 6.57
CA PHE A 248 -9.80 -32.28 6.88
C PHE A 248 -10.29 -32.68 8.28
N ASP A 249 -9.47 -33.30 9.13
CA ASP A 249 -9.92 -33.80 10.44
C ASP A 249 -9.72 -32.80 11.61
N LYS A 250 -9.30 -31.55 11.33
CA LYS A 250 -9.05 -30.52 12.36
C LYS A 250 -9.72 -29.17 12.04
N LEU A 251 -10.89 -29.20 11.42
CA LEU A 251 -11.86 -28.11 11.37
C LEU A 251 -13.18 -28.60 11.95
#